data_AF-A0A7W1JI15-F1
#
_entry.id   AF-A0A7W1JI15-F1
#
_cell.length_a   1.000
_cell.length_b   1.000
_cell.length_c   1.000
_cell.angle_alpha   90.00
_cell.angle_beta   90.00
_cell.angle_gamma   90.00
#
_symmetry.space_group_name_H-M   'P 1'
#
loop_
_entity.id
_entity.type
_entity.pdbx_description
1 polymer ?
#
loop_
_entity_poly.entity_id
_entity_poly.type
_entity_poly.pdbx_seq_one_letter_code
_entity_poly.pdbx_strand_id
1 'polypeptide(L)'
;LGEEADAKLLIGDAALQSAFEDPTPHYDLGRLWLERTGLPMVFAVWAAPEPAPAGLQELEAALVASVRLARAEPEQLAFESSERYAYPPGFLARYFEKLHYSFGPRERAGLMTFLELARDAGELDEVPELRFITTVHASV
;
A
#
# COMPACT_ATOMS: atom_id res chain seq x y z
N LEU A 1 13.98 2.18 18.28
CA LEU A 1 14.99 2.33 17.20
C LEU A 1 16.43 2.49 17.70
N GLY A 2 16.68 2.55 19.02
CA GLY A 2 18.00 2.81 19.62
C GLY A 2 18.71 1.60 20.22
N GLU A 3 18.29 0.37 19.89
CA GLU A 3 19.02 -0.84 20.28
C GLU A 3 19.99 -1.22 19.16
N GLU A 4 21.20 -1.67 19.53
CA GLU A 4 22.16 -2.22 18.58
C GLU A 4 21.62 -3.54 18.01
N ALA A 5 21.59 -3.62 16.69
CA ALA A 5 21.18 -4.81 15.95
C ALA A 5 21.93 -4.85 14.62
N ASP A 6 22.19 -6.05 14.11
CA ASP A 6 22.88 -6.25 12.83
C ASP A 6 22.05 -5.74 11.63
N ALA A 7 20.72 -5.65 11.78
CA ALA A 7 19.81 -5.12 10.77
C ALA A 7 18.55 -4.51 11.42
N LYS A 8 17.86 -3.63 10.69
CA LYS A 8 16.60 -2.99 11.11
C LYS A 8 15.53 -3.18 10.04
N LEU A 9 14.31 -3.50 10.47
CA LEU A 9 13.11 -3.47 9.62
C LEU A 9 12.37 -2.15 9.84
N LEU A 10 12.16 -1.39 8.77
CA LEU A 10 11.52 -0.07 8.79
C LEU A 10 10.35 -0.02 7.81
N ILE A 11 9.33 0.77 8.13
CA ILE A 11 8.20 1.09 7.25
C ILE A 11 7.88 2.59 7.30
N GLY A 12 7.14 3.08 6.31
CA GLY A 12 6.67 4.47 6.25
C GLY A 12 7.81 5.49 6.28
N ASP A 13 7.58 6.60 6.97
CA ASP A 13 8.51 7.74 6.99
C ASP A 13 9.89 7.39 7.55
N ALA A 14 9.98 6.44 8.48
CA ALA A 14 11.27 5.99 9.02
C ALA A 14 12.12 5.25 7.98
N ALA A 15 11.49 4.42 7.13
CA ALA A 15 12.18 3.77 6.02
C ALA A 15 12.60 4.80 4.97
N LEU A 16 11.75 5.79 4.72
CA LEU A 16 12.00 6.86 3.76
C LEU A 16 13.17 7.76 4.20
N GLN A 17 13.20 8.14 5.48
CA GLN A 17 14.30 8.88 6.09
C GLN A 17 15.61 8.08 6.05
N SER A 18 15.57 6.80 6.45
CA SER A 18 16.76 5.94 6.39
C SER A 18 17.29 5.79 4.97
N ALA A 19 16.42 5.62 3.97
CA ALA A 19 16.84 5.55 2.57
C ALA A 19 17.47 6.86 2.04
N PHE A 20 17.25 7.98 2.73
CA PHE A 20 17.83 9.28 2.38
C PHE A 20 19.14 9.57 3.14
N GLU A 21 19.20 9.24 4.43
CA GLU A 21 20.29 9.65 5.33
C GLU A 21 21.36 8.57 5.57
N ASP A 22 20.98 7.30 5.44
CA ASP A 22 21.83 6.17 5.80
C ASP A 22 22.49 5.57 4.55
N PRO A 23 23.84 5.46 4.49
CA PRO A 23 24.52 4.85 3.35
C PRO A 23 24.59 3.31 3.42
N THR A 24 24.06 2.68 4.47
CA THR A 24 24.08 1.21 4.60
C THR A 24 23.20 0.52 3.54
N PRO A 25 23.42 -0.78 3.24
CA PRO A 25 22.62 -1.48 2.25
C PRO A 25 21.13 -1.59 2.64
N HIS A 26 20.24 -1.10 1.77
CA HIS A 26 18.79 -1.28 1.91
C HIS A 26 18.27 -2.44 1.06
N TYR A 27 17.36 -3.20 1.65
CA TYR A 27 16.57 -4.22 0.95
C TYR A 27 15.12 -3.79 0.86
N ASP A 28 14.60 -3.67 -0.38
CA ASP A 28 13.20 -3.37 -0.64
C ASP A 28 12.37 -4.65 -0.57
N LEU A 29 11.49 -4.76 0.44
CA LEU A 29 10.66 -5.94 0.63
C LEU A 29 9.64 -6.18 -0.50
N GLY A 30 9.14 -5.12 -1.13
CA GLY A 30 8.26 -5.25 -2.29
C GLY A 30 8.99 -5.83 -3.49
N ARG A 31 10.25 -5.42 -3.69
CA ARG A 31 11.13 -6.00 -4.71
C ARG A 31 11.48 -7.45 -4.41
N LEU A 32 11.91 -7.76 -3.19
CA LEU A 32 12.25 -9.14 -2.79
C LEU A 32 11.04 -10.08 -2.92
N TRP A 33 9.85 -9.60 -2.59
CA TRP A 33 8.60 -10.33 -2.80
C TRP A 33 8.34 -10.60 -4.27
N LEU A 34 8.49 -9.58 -5.13
CA LEU A 34 8.34 -9.73 -6.58
C LEU A 34 9.35 -10.73 -7.16
N GLU A 35 10.61 -10.67 -6.72
CA GLU A 35 11.65 -11.60 -7.15
C GLU A 35 11.35 -13.04 -6.72
N ARG A 36 10.77 -13.24 -5.52
CA ARG A 36 10.41 -14.56 -4.99
C ARG A 36 9.16 -15.15 -5.65
N THR A 37 8.14 -14.34 -5.91
CA THR A 37 6.78 -14.84 -6.25
C THR A 37 6.34 -14.48 -7.67
N GLY A 38 6.97 -13.49 -8.32
CA GLY A 38 6.50 -12.91 -9.58
C GLY A 38 5.22 -12.07 -9.44
N LEU A 39 4.75 -11.82 -8.21
CA LEU A 39 3.52 -11.10 -7.90
C LEU A 39 3.83 -9.79 -7.16
N PRO A 40 2.97 -8.76 -7.30
CA PRO A 40 3.11 -7.53 -6.52
C PRO A 40 2.83 -7.80 -5.03
N MET A 41 3.51 -7.05 -4.16
CA MET A 41 3.23 -7.03 -2.72
C MET A 41 2.08 -6.06 -2.42
N VAL A 42 1.11 -6.48 -1.60
CA VAL A 42 0.01 -5.62 -1.13
C VAL A 42 0.24 -5.33 0.35
N PHE A 43 0.61 -4.10 0.68
CA PHE A 43 0.89 -3.69 2.06
C PHE A 43 -0.37 -3.29 2.85
N ALA A 44 -1.39 -2.76 2.17
CA ALA A 44 -2.62 -2.31 2.81
C ALA A 44 -3.80 -2.35 1.83
N VAL A 45 -5.00 -2.50 2.40
CA VAL A 45 -6.28 -2.40 1.69
C VAL A 45 -7.22 -1.50 2.49
N TRP A 46 -8.19 -0.88 1.81
CA TRP A 46 -9.36 -0.33 2.47
C TRP A 46 -10.37 -1.46 2.69
N ALA A 47 -10.75 -1.70 3.95
CA ALA A 47 -11.73 -2.72 4.33
C ALA A 47 -12.85 -2.09 5.16
N ALA A 48 -14.04 -2.69 5.09
CA ALA A 48 -15.22 -2.26 5.85
C ALA A 48 -15.77 -3.44 6.66
N PRO A 49 -16.42 -3.18 7.81
CA PRO A 49 -17.03 -4.24 8.60
C PRO A 49 -18.24 -4.85 7.88
N GLU A 50 -18.61 -6.06 8.31
CA GLU A 50 -19.88 -6.69 7.95
C GLU A 50 -20.84 -6.63 9.16
N PRO A 51 -22.08 -6.11 9.02
CA PRO A 51 -22.68 -5.57 7.80
C PRO A 51 -22.09 -4.22 7.37
N ALA A 52 -22.13 -3.96 6.06
CA ALA A 52 -21.61 -2.73 5.48
C ALA A 52 -22.37 -1.49 6.01
N PRO A 53 -21.68 -0.42 6.43
CA PRO A 53 -22.34 0.82 6.84
C PRO A 53 -23.04 1.53 5.67
N ALA A 54 -24.06 2.33 5.99
CA ALA A 54 -24.68 3.21 5.00
C ALA A 54 -23.66 4.23 4.47
N GLY A 55 -23.78 4.59 3.18
CA GLY A 55 -22.88 5.57 2.55
C GLY A 55 -21.54 4.99 2.06
N LEU A 56 -21.33 3.67 2.19
CA LEU A 56 -20.04 3.05 1.85
C LEU A 56 -19.69 3.15 0.35
N GLN A 57 -20.68 3.08 -0.53
CA GLN A 57 -20.47 3.18 -1.99
C GLN A 57 -20.08 4.61 -2.39
N GLU A 58 -20.72 5.61 -1.79
CA GLU A 58 -20.39 7.02 -1.98
C GLU A 58 -18.97 7.32 -1.47
N LEU A 59 -18.60 6.75 -0.32
CA LEU A 59 -17.24 6.86 0.22
C LEU A 59 -16.20 6.19 -0.70
N GLU A 60 -16.49 4.98 -1.20
CA GLU A 60 -15.61 4.29 -2.17
C GLU A 60 -15.40 5.16 -3.41
N ALA A 61 -16.47 5.69 -4.01
CA ALA A 61 -16.39 6.54 -5.19
C ALA A 61 -15.56 7.81 -4.91
N ALA A 62 -15.73 8.44 -3.74
CA ALA A 62 -14.96 9.61 -3.34
C ALA A 62 -13.47 9.30 -3.16
N LEU A 63 -13.13 8.18 -2.52
CA LEU A 63 -11.73 7.74 -2.35
C LEU A 63 -11.07 7.45 -3.71
N VAL A 64 -11.76 6.74 -4.61
CA VAL A 64 -11.25 6.45 -5.96
C VAL A 64 -11.04 7.74 -6.75
N ALA A 65 -11.97 8.69 -6.68
CA ALA A 65 -11.83 9.99 -7.34
C ALA A 65 -10.64 10.79 -6.78
N SER A 66 -10.45 10.79 -5.46
CA SER A 66 -9.32 11.44 -4.80
C SER A 66 -7.98 10.87 -5.25
N VAL A 67 -7.84 9.54 -5.32
CA VAL A 67 -6.61 8.90 -5.83
C VAL A 67 -6.35 9.25 -7.29
N ARG A 68 -7.39 9.29 -8.13
CA ARG A 68 -7.25 9.68 -9.54
C ARG A 68 -6.77 11.13 -9.69
N LEU A 69 -7.32 12.04 -8.90
CA LEU A 69 -6.90 13.44 -8.89
C LEU A 69 -5.43 13.58 -8.47
N ALA A 70 -5.06 12.94 -7.35
CA ALA A 70 -3.69 12.92 -6.85
C ALA A 70 -2.68 12.38 -7.88
N ARG A 71 -3.12 11.46 -8.75
CA ARG A 71 -2.31 10.88 -9.83
C ARG A 71 -2.26 11.75 -11.09
N ALA A 72 -3.25 12.59 -11.32
CA ALA A 72 -3.27 13.53 -12.44
C ALA A 72 -2.33 14.72 -12.21
N GLU A 73 -2.06 15.07 -10.95
CA GLU A 73 -1.29 16.25 -10.55
C GLU A 73 -0.12 15.89 -9.60
N PRO A 74 0.80 14.98 -9.99
CA PRO A 74 1.82 14.44 -9.09
C PRO A 74 2.83 15.49 -8.61
N GLU A 75 3.15 16.49 -9.43
CA GLU A 75 4.08 17.58 -9.05
C GLU A 75 3.48 18.50 -7.99
N GLN A 76 2.19 18.84 -8.15
CA GLN A 76 1.47 19.65 -7.18
C GLN A 76 1.34 18.90 -5.85
N LEU A 77 0.96 17.61 -5.89
CA LEU A 77 0.91 16.77 -4.70
C LEU A 77 2.26 16.73 -3.97
N ALA A 78 3.36 16.57 -4.72
CA ALA A 78 4.70 16.55 -4.15
C ALA A 78 5.10 17.89 -3.52
N PHE A 79 4.73 19.01 -4.14
CA PHE A 79 4.97 20.35 -3.62
C PHE A 79 4.20 20.59 -2.31
N GLU A 80 2.89 20.37 -2.30
CA GLU A 80 2.05 20.53 -1.09
C GLU A 80 2.50 19.59 0.04
N SER A 81 2.89 18.36 -0.32
CA SER A 81 3.39 17.38 0.65
C SER A 81 4.77 17.77 1.21
N SER A 82 5.60 18.48 0.45
CA SER A 82 6.93 18.90 0.91
C SER A 82 6.86 19.86 2.09
N GLU A 83 5.89 20.78 2.09
CA GLU A 83 5.68 21.72 3.19
C GLU A 83 5.22 21.00 4.45
N ARG A 84 4.44 19.93 4.29
CA ARG A 84 3.88 19.15 5.40
C ARG A 84 4.86 18.16 6.02
N TYR A 85 5.63 17.46 5.18
CA TYR A 85 6.49 16.34 5.61
C TYR A 85 7.98 16.70 5.65
N ALA A 86 8.35 17.95 5.34
CA ALA A 86 9.72 18.45 5.36
C ALA A 86 10.72 17.66 4.47
N TYR A 87 10.22 17.02 3.41
CA TYR A 87 11.05 16.35 2.38
C TYR A 87 11.10 17.17 1.10
N PRO A 88 12.21 17.15 0.33
CA PRO A 88 12.28 17.83 -0.95
C PRO A 88 11.19 17.35 -1.93
N PRO A 89 10.53 18.25 -2.69
CA PRO A 89 9.47 17.87 -3.64
C PRO A 89 9.90 16.79 -4.64
N GLY A 90 11.11 16.90 -5.20
CA GLY A 90 11.62 15.91 -6.15
C GLY A 90 11.82 14.51 -5.55
N PHE A 91 12.06 14.41 -4.24
CA PHE A 91 12.14 13.15 -3.54
C PHE A 91 10.75 12.54 -3.31
N LEU A 92 9.78 13.35 -2.88
CA LEU A 92 8.39 12.93 -2.70
C LEU A 92 7.75 12.51 -4.03
N ALA A 93 8.02 13.22 -5.13
CA ALA A 93 7.55 12.85 -6.46
C ALA A 93 8.01 11.44 -6.85
N ARG A 94 9.31 11.14 -6.68
CA ARG A 94 9.88 9.80 -6.93
C ARG A 94 9.32 8.72 -6.00
N TYR A 95 9.00 9.08 -4.77
CA TYR A 95 8.36 8.17 -3.82
C TYR A 95 6.91 7.85 -4.24
N PHE A 96 6.11 8.88 -4.52
CA PHE A 96 4.71 8.71 -4.95
C PHE A 96 4.57 7.98 -6.29
N GLU A 97 5.55 8.12 -7.19
CA GLU A 97 5.62 7.36 -8.44
C GLU A 97 5.65 5.84 -8.17
N LYS A 98 6.38 5.39 -7.14
CA LYS A 98 6.52 3.97 -6.78
C LYS A 98 5.30 3.37 -6.09
N LEU A 99 4.41 4.17 -5.54
CA LEU A 99 3.20 3.66 -4.90
C LEU A 99 2.22 3.17 -5.97
N HIS A 100 1.59 2.02 -5.77
CA HIS A 100 0.56 1.49 -6.65
C HIS A 100 -0.74 1.32 -5.85
N TYR A 101 -1.83 1.91 -6.35
CA TYR A 101 -3.14 1.92 -5.69
C TYR A 101 -4.18 1.04 -6.40
N SER A 102 -3.78 0.30 -7.43
CA SER A 102 -4.64 -0.69 -8.08
C SER A 102 -4.84 -1.89 -7.17
N PHE A 103 -6.04 -2.48 -7.21
CA PHE A 103 -6.32 -3.76 -6.57
C PHE A 103 -6.99 -4.72 -7.56
N GLY A 104 -6.28 -4.98 -8.65
CA GLY A 104 -6.72 -5.84 -9.75
C GLY A 104 -6.42 -7.32 -9.49
N PRO A 105 -6.55 -8.18 -10.51
CA PRO A 105 -6.33 -9.62 -10.37
C PRO A 105 -4.92 -9.98 -9.90
N ARG A 106 -3.89 -9.24 -10.32
CA ARG A 106 -2.50 -9.52 -9.94
C ARG A 106 -2.22 -9.15 -8.49
N GLU A 107 -2.74 -8.01 -8.02
CA GLU A 107 -2.62 -7.60 -6.61
C GLU A 107 -3.42 -8.53 -5.70
N ARG A 108 -4.61 -8.96 -6.10
CA ARG A 108 -5.39 -9.97 -5.37
C ARG A 108 -4.63 -11.30 -5.28
N ALA A 109 -4.03 -11.77 -6.38
CA ALA A 109 -3.21 -12.97 -6.36
C ALA A 109 -1.99 -12.82 -5.43
N GLY A 110 -1.33 -11.66 -5.46
CA GLY A 110 -0.24 -11.34 -4.55
C GLY A 110 -0.66 -11.38 -3.07
N LEU A 111 -1.79 -10.76 -2.72
CA LEU A 111 -2.32 -10.79 -1.36
C LEU A 111 -2.70 -12.22 -0.92
N MET A 112 -3.40 -12.97 -1.77
CA MET A 112 -3.77 -14.36 -1.45
C MET A 112 -2.55 -15.24 -1.23
N THR A 113 -1.52 -15.09 -2.08
CA THR A 113 -0.24 -15.81 -1.92
C THR A 113 0.43 -15.45 -0.58
N PHE A 114 0.41 -14.18 -0.18
CA PHE A 114 0.93 -13.77 1.13
C PHE A 114 0.16 -14.42 2.28
N LEU A 115 -1.17 -14.41 2.23
CA LEU A 115 -2.02 -15.02 3.27
C LEU A 115 -1.85 -16.54 3.35
N GLU A 116 -1.68 -17.22 2.22
CA GLU A 116 -1.35 -18.65 2.17
C GLU A 116 -0.01 -18.95 2.83
N LEU A 117 1.03 -18.17 2.52
CA LEU A 117 2.34 -18.32 3.16
C LEU A 117 2.30 -17.99 4.65
N ALA A 118 1.50 -17.01 5.06
CA ALA A 118 1.31 -16.66 6.47
C ALA A 118 0.63 -17.79 7.24
N ARG A 119 -0.41 -18.43 6.66
CA ARG A 119 -1.01 -19.64 7.22
C ARG A 119 0.01 -20.77 7.34
N ASP A 120 0.77 -21.04 6.28
CA ASP A 120 1.77 -22.12 6.28
C ASP A 120 2.90 -21.86 7.30
N ALA A 121 3.16 -20.60 7.63
CA ALA A 121 4.08 -20.18 8.69
C ALA A 121 3.46 -20.22 10.11
N GLY A 122 2.16 -20.47 10.24
CA GLY A 122 1.44 -20.50 11.52
C GLY A 122 0.99 -19.12 12.04
N GLU A 123 1.05 -18.07 11.21
CA GLU A 123 0.59 -16.72 11.54
C GLU A 123 -0.93 -16.55 11.35
N LEU A 124 -1.57 -17.49 10.65
CA LEU A 124 -3.02 -17.53 10.42
C LEU A 124 -3.53 -18.96 10.55
N ASP A 125 -4.70 -19.14 11.17
CA ASP A 125 -5.38 -20.45 11.24
C ASP A 125 -5.95 -20.86 9.88
N GLU A 126 -6.51 -19.89 9.13
CA GLU A 126 -7.08 -20.08 7.80
C GLU A 126 -6.84 -18.88 6.89
N VAL A 127 -6.94 -19.09 5.58
CA VAL A 127 -6.85 -18.02 4.59
C VAL A 127 -8.26 -17.44 4.37
N PRO A 128 -8.48 -16.15 4.66
CA PRO A 128 -9.81 -15.56 4.51
C PRO A 128 -10.20 -15.41 3.04
N GLU A 129 -11.50 -15.50 2.78
CA GLU A 129 -12.08 -15.15 1.48
C GLU A 129 -12.12 -13.62 1.30
N LEU A 130 -11.65 -13.13 0.15
CA LEU A 130 -11.80 -11.72 -0.21
C LEU A 130 -13.21 -11.43 -0.72
N ARG A 131 -13.97 -10.65 0.04
CA ARG A 131 -15.30 -10.17 -0.34
C ARG A 131 -15.24 -8.72 -0.78
N PHE A 132 -16.01 -8.39 -1.82
CA PHE A 132 -16.06 -7.05 -2.41
C PHE A 132 -17.48 -6.51 -2.32
N ILE A 133 -17.60 -5.20 -2.16
CA ILE A 133 -18.89 -4.52 -2.18
C ILE A 133 -19.47 -4.67 -3.59
N THR A 134 -20.56 -5.39 -3.73
CA THR A 134 -21.27 -5.51 -5.01
C THR A 134 -22.09 -4.25 -5.25
N THR A 135 -21.90 -3.60 -6.39
CA THR A 135 -22.80 -2.54 -6.84
C THR A 135 -24.16 -3.15 -7.10
N VAL A 136 -25.16 -2.85 -6.26
CA VAL A 136 -26.55 -3.08 -6.64
C VAL A 136 -26.87 -2.01 -7.66
N HIS A 137 -26.73 -2.31 -8.95
CA HIS A 137 -27.37 -1.52 -9.97
C HIS A 137 -28.88 -1.66 -9.76
N ALA A 138 -29.50 -0.65 -9.14
CA ALA A 138 -30.93 -0.48 -9.19
C ALA A 138 -31.31 -0.40 -10.68
N SER A 139 -31.94 -1.46 -11.18
CA SER A 139 -32.55 -1.46 -12.50
C SER A 139 -33.64 -0.39 -12.47
N VAL A 140 -33.48 0.66 -13.28
CA VAL A 140 -34.55 1.59 -13.63
C VAL A 140 -35.22 1.06 -14.89
#